data_AF-A0A3N5K6Z4-F1
#
_entry.id   AF-A0A3N5K6Z4-F1
#
_cell.length_a   1.000
_cell.length_b   1.000
_cell.length_c   1.000
_cell.angle_alpha   90.00
_cell.angle_beta   90.00
_cell.angle_gamma   90.00
#
_symmetry.space_group_name_H-M   'P 1'
#
loop_
_entity.id
_entity.type
_entity.pdbx_description
1 polymer ?
#
loop_
_entity_poly.entity_id
_entity_poly.type
_entity_poly.pdbx_seq_one_letter_code
_entity_poly.pdbx_strand_id
1 'polypeptide(L)'
;MSLPAGYGEDGFDADEEEPEPVGTTDLDEAKARYLRALYETTEPAQRPATLLKALQDLQYVGGPVGIPEVIGARRVPLPDRETFLEAWIELLRRQPSDQFGFDLEARRLLFQAVRIHRGTEGLAELARRDGPRIPEAYRKWVQALAEENRTDEAVRAAQEALQALPPAGEIRARIAEFMAESAEKRHDGTARLEARSEAFRAMPTLARLSALCEAAEPIGEFKAVVHAEAARLRSIVANRSRRKGRDDETAEPVSGHRLLATLLLLDGETDEAVVLAERAPAVGWSGGSHPGPVVIPYLLCAGTGGVTPAPGTALADLWRGIDADELAFPIWALNGEESDLDDAPEDAWPDMPFTPRPVRLAPFLQTQIGRQPIDPEQRARFVAVAWSIAERRVKEILHKKHRRAHERAAMLVGAVAEARIMAGDLGSGHTLLENVRRQFSRYSAFTRELDKIARRSPLLPSPSAKHRRW
;
A
#
# COMPACT_ATOMS: atom_id res chain seq x y z
N MET A 1 69.47 -33.18 -3.07
CA MET A 1 69.94 -32.11 -3.98
C MET A 1 68.72 -31.30 -4.37
N SER A 2 68.10 -30.56 -3.47
CA SER A 2 68.61 -29.53 -2.54
C SER A 2 68.94 -28.23 -3.27
N LEU A 3 67.97 -27.31 -3.22
CA LEU A 3 68.21 -25.89 -3.06
C LEU A 3 67.22 -25.39 -2.00
N PRO A 4 67.69 -24.77 -0.91
CA PRO A 4 66.86 -23.88 -0.13
C PRO A 4 67.41 -22.45 -0.06
N ALA A 5 66.47 -21.54 0.21
CA ALA A 5 66.60 -20.25 0.88
C ALA A 5 67.31 -19.09 0.17
N GLY A 6 66.49 -18.11 -0.21
CA GLY A 6 66.87 -16.71 -0.33
C GLY A 6 65.70 -15.82 0.11
N TYR A 7 65.88 -15.16 1.26
CA TYR A 7 65.42 -13.83 1.73
C TYR A 7 64.10 -13.25 1.17
N GLY A 8 63.11 -12.78 1.95
CA GLY A 8 63.17 -11.93 3.16
C GLY A 8 62.50 -10.58 2.82
N GLU A 9 61.43 -10.24 3.54
CA GLU A 9 60.43 -9.18 3.32
C GLU A 9 60.97 -7.73 3.27
N ASP A 10 60.27 -6.85 2.53
CA ASP A 10 59.74 -5.53 2.95
C ASP A 10 59.77 -4.47 1.84
N GLY A 11 58.63 -3.78 1.66
CA GLY A 11 58.53 -2.49 0.97
C GLY A 11 57.93 -2.51 -0.44
N PHE A 12 56.64 -2.83 -0.57
CA PHE A 12 55.84 -2.22 -1.63
C PHE A 12 55.02 -1.11 -1.00
N ASP A 13 55.54 0.11 -1.11
CA ASP A 13 54.80 1.33 -0.82
C ASP A 13 53.51 1.33 -1.65
N ALA A 14 52.40 1.37 -0.92
CA ALA A 14 51.07 1.56 -1.45
C ALA A 14 50.91 3.04 -1.83
N ASP A 15 51.44 3.41 -2.99
CA ASP A 15 51.00 4.60 -3.73
C ASP A 15 50.20 4.13 -4.96
N GLU A 16 49.16 3.32 -4.72
CA GLU A 16 48.01 3.33 -5.62
C GLU A 16 47.24 4.60 -5.28
N GLU A 17 47.57 5.70 -5.98
CA GLU A 17 46.66 6.84 -6.10
C GLU A 17 45.30 6.28 -6.52
N GLU A 18 44.35 6.23 -5.57
CA GLU A 18 42.94 6.08 -5.92
C GLU A 18 42.65 7.14 -6.98
N PRO A 19 42.17 6.78 -8.18
CA PRO A 19 41.91 7.77 -9.20
C PRO A 19 40.94 8.79 -8.61
N GLU A 20 41.38 10.05 -8.51
CA GLU A 20 40.52 11.14 -8.08
C GLU A 20 39.21 11.03 -8.88
N PRO A 21 38.04 11.05 -8.22
CA PRO A 21 36.77 10.89 -8.91
C PRO A 21 36.64 12.04 -9.90
N VAL A 22 36.92 11.77 -11.18
CA VAL A 22 36.65 12.67 -12.30
C VAL A 22 35.18 13.05 -12.17
N GLY A 23 34.94 14.35 -11.93
CA GLY A 23 33.72 14.87 -11.31
C GLY A 23 32.45 14.15 -11.74
N THR A 24 31.70 13.64 -10.76
CA THR A 24 30.39 13.03 -10.98
C THR A 24 29.54 13.98 -11.83
N THR A 25 29.27 13.61 -13.08
CA THR A 25 28.47 14.44 -13.98
C THR A 25 27.04 14.38 -13.51
N ASP A 26 26.51 15.54 -13.10
CA ASP A 26 25.08 15.69 -12.84
C ASP A 26 24.32 15.56 -14.17
N LEU A 27 23.72 14.40 -14.38
CA LEU A 27 22.98 14.08 -15.60
C LEU A 27 21.73 14.97 -15.75
N ASP A 28 21.15 15.42 -14.64
CA ASP A 28 19.94 16.24 -14.64
C ASP A 28 20.29 17.66 -15.08
N GLU A 29 21.40 18.20 -14.57
CA GLU A 29 21.94 19.47 -15.02
C GLU A 29 22.35 19.43 -16.49
N ALA A 30 23.04 18.35 -16.93
CA ALA A 30 23.44 18.18 -18.32
C ALA A 30 22.22 18.13 -19.26
N LYS A 31 21.17 17.39 -18.87
CA LYS A 31 19.89 17.30 -19.59
C LYS A 31 19.19 18.66 -19.66
N ALA A 32 19.11 19.40 -18.56
CA ALA A 32 18.52 20.74 -18.54
C ALA A 32 19.27 21.72 -19.45
N ARG A 33 20.62 21.69 -19.44
CA ARG A 33 21.45 22.51 -20.34
C ARG A 33 21.28 22.13 -21.81
N TYR A 34 21.19 20.84 -22.13
CA TYR A 34 20.91 20.37 -23.49
C TYR A 34 19.55 20.86 -23.99
N LEU A 35 18.50 20.68 -23.19
CA LEU A 35 17.15 21.14 -23.51
C LEU A 35 17.09 22.67 -23.65
N ARG A 36 17.85 23.40 -22.84
CA ARG A 36 17.97 24.86 -22.95
C ARG A 36 18.67 25.30 -24.24
N ALA A 37 19.76 24.63 -24.62
CA ALA A 37 20.43 24.90 -25.88
C ALA A 37 19.52 24.61 -27.07
N LEU A 38 18.84 23.46 -27.05
CA LEU A 38 17.87 23.06 -28.08
C LEU A 38 16.76 24.10 -28.24
N TYR A 39 16.22 24.62 -27.14
CA TYR A 39 15.24 25.70 -27.16
C TYR A 39 15.76 26.94 -27.89
N GLU A 40 16.97 27.40 -27.54
CA GLU A 40 17.56 28.63 -28.07
C GLU A 40 17.96 28.52 -29.54
N THR A 41 18.32 27.32 -30.00
CA THR A 41 18.72 27.07 -31.40
C THR A 41 17.57 26.66 -32.31
N THR A 42 16.37 26.39 -31.76
CA THR A 42 15.19 26.01 -32.54
C THR A 42 14.33 27.22 -32.87
N GLU A 43 13.82 27.26 -34.11
CA GLU A 43 12.89 28.29 -34.57
C GLU A 43 11.63 28.38 -33.68
N PRO A 44 11.14 29.58 -33.32
CA PRO A 44 10.08 29.76 -32.33
C PRO A 44 8.85 28.86 -32.53
N ALA A 45 8.38 28.71 -33.78
CA ALA A 45 7.20 27.91 -34.11
C ALA A 45 7.39 26.39 -33.89
N GLN A 46 8.64 25.91 -33.91
CA GLN A 46 8.98 24.49 -33.78
C GLN A 46 9.43 24.10 -32.36
N ARG A 47 9.71 25.08 -31.49
CA ARG A 47 10.21 24.85 -30.13
C ARG A 47 9.34 23.87 -29.32
N PRO A 48 8.00 24.00 -29.27
CA PRO A 48 7.19 23.08 -28.48
C PRO A 48 7.32 21.62 -28.93
N ALA A 49 7.15 21.33 -30.23
CA ALA A 49 7.23 19.95 -30.71
C ALA A 49 8.64 19.37 -30.53
N THR A 50 9.67 20.19 -30.78
CA THR A 50 11.08 19.76 -30.70
C THR A 50 11.50 19.46 -29.27
N LEU A 51 11.10 20.31 -28.32
CA LEU A 51 11.43 20.12 -26.91
C LEU A 51 10.70 18.90 -26.32
N LEU A 52 9.43 18.70 -26.70
CA LEU A 52 8.65 17.55 -26.24
C LEU A 52 9.27 16.24 -26.71
N LYS A 53 9.64 16.17 -28.00
CA LYS A 53 10.32 15.01 -28.55
C LYS A 53 11.64 14.74 -27.83
N ALA A 54 12.44 15.78 -27.58
CA ALA A 54 13.70 15.61 -26.85
C ALA A 54 13.50 15.11 -25.41
N LEU A 55 12.45 15.56 -24.72
CA LEU A 55 12.09 15.07 -23.39
C LEU A 55 11.65 13.59 -23.44
N GLN A 56 10.92 13.18 -24.46
CA GLN A 56 10.54 11.78 -24.70
C GLN A 56 11.77 10.91 -24.97
N ASP A 57 12.66 11.35 -25.88
CA ASP A 57 13.88 10.63 -26.24
C ASP A 57 14.84 10.47 -25.03
N LEU A 58 14.77 11.40 -24.06
CA LEU A 58 15.61 11.41 -22.86
C LEU A 58 14.89 10.95 -21.58
N GLN A 59 13.72 10.31 -21.68
CA GLN A 59 12.91 9.97 -20.51
C GLN A 59 13.64 9.06 -19.50
N TYR A 60 14.54 8.19 -19.96
CA TYR A 60 15.32 7.27 -19.12
C TYR A 60 16.74 7.77 -18.79
N VAL A 61 17.05 9.03 -19.13
CA VAL A 61 18.36 9.62 -18.86
C VAL A 61 18.21 10.65 -17.74
N GLY A 62 18.89 10.39 -16.61
CA GLY A 62 18.76 11.21 -15.40
C GLY A 62 17.35 11.20 -14.82
N GLY A 63 17.10 12.12 -13.90
CA GLY A 63 15.80 12.39 -13.30
C GLY A 63 14.85 13.20 -14.19
N PRO A 64 13.66 13.51 -13.65
CA PRO A 64 12.65 14.30 -14.34
C PRO A 64 13.08 15.78 -14.45
N VAL A 65 13.28 16.26 -15.67
CA VAL A 65 13.65 17.66 -15.97
C VAL A 65 12.46 18.36 -16.59
N GLY A 66 12.04 19.48 -16.00
CA GLY A 66 10.92 20.29 -16.46
C GLY A 66 11.34 21.66 -17.00
N ILE A 67 10.32 22.49 -17.25
CA ILE A 67 10.53 23.88 -17.71
C ILE A 67 11.28 24.73 -16.67
N PRO A 68 11.06 24.62 -15.34
CA PRO A 68 11.84 25.35 -14.35
C PRO A 68 13.35 25.11 -14.48
N GLU A 69 13.76 23.86 -14.65
CA GLU A 69 15.16 23.47 -14.77
C GLU A 69 15.76 24.00 -16.08
N VAL A 70 15.02 23.93 -17.19
CA VAL A 70 15.42 24.52 -18.48
C VAL A 70 15.58 26.04 -18.39
N ILE A 71 14.68 26.73 -17.67
CA ILE A 71 14.80 28.17 -17.43
C ILE A 71 16.03 28.46 -16.56
N GLY A 72 16.24 27.68 -15.49
CA GLY A 72 17.32 27.84 -14.53
C GLY A 72 18.72 27.48 -15.05
N ALA A 73 18.81 26.68 -16.11
CA ALA A 73 20.07 26.22 -16.70
C ALA A 73 20.98 27.38 -17.18
N ARG A 74 20.42 28.57 -17.44
CA ARG A 74 21.18 29.80 -17.74
C ARG A 74 20.54 31.01 -17.07
N ARG A 75 21.37 31.99 -16.67
CA ARG A 75 20.91 33.27 -16.09
C ARG A 75 20.14 34.14 -17.07
N VAL A 76 20.35 33.97 -18.37
CA VAL A 76 19.68 34.77 -19.40
C VAL A 76 18.21 34.33 -19.51
N PRO A 77 17.24 35.28 -19.49
CA PRO A 77 15.83 34.94 -19.65
C PRO A 77 15.58 34.13 -20.93
N LEU A 78 14.59 33.23 -20.88
CA LEU A 78 14.20 32.42 -22.03
C LEU A 78 13.53 33.34 -23.09
N PRO A 79 14.02 33.38 -24.35
CA PRO A 79 13.42 34.22 -25.38
C PRO A 79 12.02 33.73 -25.74
N ASP A 80 11.09 34.65 -26.05
CA ASP A 80 9.70 34.36 -26.43
C ASP A 80 8.94 33.47 -25.42
N ARG A 81 9.32 33.52 -24.14
CA ARG A 81 8.83 32.62 -23.09
C ARG A 81 7.31 32.52 -23.05
N GLU A 82 6.61 33.65 -23.06
CA GLU A 82 5.15 33.66 -22.92
C GLU A 82 4.46 32.97 -24.12
N THR A 83 4.84 33.33 -25.35
CA THR A 83 4.32 32.71 -26.57
C THR A 83 4.64 31.22 -26.63
N PHE A 84 5.83 30.83 -26.20
CA PHE A 84 6.19 29.42 -26.08
C PHE A 84 5.32 28.68 -25.07
N LEU A 85 5.12 29.23 -23.86
CA LEU A 85 4.34 28.59 -22.80
C LEU A 85 2.89 28.39 -23.23
N GLU A 86 2.28 29.35 -23.94
CA GLU A 86 0.95 29.18 -24.51
C GLU A 86 0.88 28.02 -25.51
N ALA A 87 1.80 27.97 -26.46
CA ALA A 87 1.86 26.90 -27.47
C ALA A 87 2.19 25.54 -26.85
N TRP A 88 3.04 25.52 -25.82
CA TRP A 88 3.44 24.33 -25.07
C TRP A 88 2.28 23.75 -24.25
N ILE A 89 1.52 24.60 -23.55
CA ILE A 89 0.30 24.18 -22.83
C ILE A 89 -0.70 23.55 -23.81
N GLU A 90 -0.95 24.19 -24.95
CA GLU A 90 -1.91 23.65 -25.93
C GLU A 90 -1.42 22.34 -26.56
N LEU A 91 -0.12 22.20 -26.81
CA LEU A 91 0.47 20.95 -27.29
C LEU A 91 0.29 19.81 -26.28
N LEU A 92 0.65 20.03 -25.02
CA LEU A 92 0.59 19.01 -23.97
C LEU A 92 -0.84 18.57 -23.66
N ARG A 93 -1.82 19.49 -23.76
CA ARG A 93 -3.23 19.16 -23.56
C ARG A 93 -3.81 18.19 -24.57
N ARG A 94 -3.27 18.21 -25.80
CA ARG A 94 -3.70 17.38 -26.92
C ARG A 94 -2.97 16.04 -26.98
N GLN A 95 -1.98 15.82 -26.12
CA GLN A 95 -1.26 14.55 -26.10
C GLN A 95 -2.25 13.42 -25.74
N PRO A 96 -2.34 12.37 -26.58
CA PRO A 96 -3.12 11.20 -26.25
C PRO A 96 -2.50 10.52 -25.03
N SER A 97 -3.31 9.79 -24.25
CA SER A 97 -2.75 8.83 -23.30
C SER A 97 -2.05 7.75 -24.13
N ASP A 98 -0.73 7.73 -24.12
CA ASP A 98 0.01 6.63 -24.72
C ASP A 98 0.00 5.41 -23.79
N GLN A 99 0.24 4.24 -24.38
CA GLN A 99 0.40 2.99 -23.65
C GLN A 99 1.83 2.81 -23.10
N PHE A 100 2.72 3.80 -23.31
CA PHE A 100 4.16 3.66 -23.06
C PHE A 100 4.69 4.60 -21.96
N GLY A 101 3.79 5.16 -21.14
CA GLY A 101 4.10 5.79 -19.84
C GLY A 101 4.52 7.26 -19.88
N PHE A 102 4.66 7.89 -21.05
CA PHE A 102 5.01 9.32 -21.11
C PHE A 102 3.81 10.22 -20.79
N ASP A 103 2.60 9.69 -20.77
CA ASP A 103 1.38 10.44 -20.46
C ASP A 103 1.41 11.11 -19.06
N LEU A 104 1.99 10.43 -18.06
CA LEU A 104 2.20 10.97 -16.71
C LEU A 104 3.15 12.16 -16.73
N GLU A 105 4.24 12.04 -17.47
CA GLU A 105 5.26 13.09 -17.61
C GLU A 105 4.71 14.29 -18.40
N ALA A 106 3.96 14.05 -19.47
CA ALA A 106 3.26 15.10 -20.21
C ALA A 106 2.27 15.87 -19.32
N ARG A 107 1.54 15.18 -18.42
CA ARG A 107 0.66 15.83 -17.43
C ARG A 107 1.47 16.66 -16.42
N ARG A 108 2.59 16.14 -15.90
CA ARG A 108 3.49 16.87 -14.99
C ARG A 108 3.96 18.17 -15.64
N LEU A 109 4.46 18.09 -16.87
CA LEU A 109 4.92 19.24 -17.67
C LEU A 109 3.78 20.23 -17.94
N LEU A 110 2.55 19.76 -18.17
CA LEU A 110 1.37 20.60 -18.39
C LEU A 110 1.07 21.43 -17.14
N PHE A 111 1.01 20.80 -15.98
CA PHE A 111 0.74 21.50 -14.72
C PHE A 111 1.83 22.51 -14.38
N GLN A 112 3.10 22.15 -14.60
CA GLN A 112 4.21 23.09 -14.44
C GLN A 112 4.08 24.29 -15.37
N ALA A 113 3.83 24.07 -16.67
CA ALA A 113 3.71 25.15 -17.63
C ALA A 113 2.56 26.09 -17.31
N VAL A 114 1.39 25.54 -16.95
CA VAL A 114 0.22 26.33 -16.52
C VAL A 114 0.55 27.14 -15.27
N ARG A 115 1.19 26.52 -14.27
CA ARG A 115 1.59 27.19 -13.02
C ARG A 115 2.57 28.33 -13.27
N ILE A 116 3.55 28.14 -14.15
CA ILE A 116 4.59 29.12 -14.47
C ILE A 116 4.04 30.29 -15.30
N HIS A 117 3.10 30.02 -16.20
CA HIS A 117 2.56 31.02 -17.14
C HIS A 117 1.36 31.79 -16.57
N ARG A 118 0.42 31.09 -15.91
CA ARG A 118 -0.88 31.63 -15.47
C ARG A 118 -1.12 31.55 -13.96
N GLY A 119 -0.13 31.09 -13.20
CA GLY A 119 -0.23 30.98 -11.74
C GLY A 119 -1.29 29.99 -11.27
N THR A 120 -1.81 30.20 -10.06
CA THR A 120 -2.85 29.36 -9.44
C THR A 120 -4.17 29.42 -10.17
N GLU A 121 -4.53 30.60 -10.69
CA GLU A 121 -5.77 30.80 -11.44
C GLU A 121 -5.76 29.99 -12.74
N GLY A 122 -4.62 29.88 -13.41
CA GLY A 122 -4.47 28.98 -14.56
C GLY A 122 -4.73 27.51 -14.23
N LEU A 123 -4.30 27.04 -13.05
CA LEU A 123 -4.60 25.68 -12.60
C LEU A 123 -6.08 25.52 -12.27
N ALA A 124 -6.74 26.56 -11.73
CA ALA A 124 -8.18 26.57 -11.50
C ALA A 124 -8.97 26.45 -12.81
N GLU A 125 -8.60 27.24 -13.83
CA GLU A 125 -9.18 27.17 -15.17
C GLU A 125 -9.00 25.79 -15.80
N LEU A 126 -7.78 25.23 -15.71
CA LEU A 126 -7.49 23.89 -16.21
C LEU A 126 -8.33 22.83 -15.50
N ALA A 127 -8.44 22.90 -14.17
CA ALA A 127 -9.22 21.97 -13.38
C ALA A 127 -10.71 22.01 -13.72
N ARG A 128 -11.29 23.21 -13.87
CA ARG A 128 -12.71 23.35 -14.25
C ARG A 128 -13.01 22.85 -15.66
N ARG A 129 -12.11 23.14 -16.60
CA ARG A 129 -12.31 22.80 -18.01
C ARG A 129 -12.02 21.34 -18.32
N ASP A 130 -10.93 20.80 -17.79
CA ASP A 130 -10.41 19.47 -18.14
C ASP A 130 -10.46 18.49 -16.97
N GLY A 131 -10.79 18.90 -15.75
CA GLY A 131 -10.78 18.06 -14.54
C GLY A 131 -11.60 16.78 -14.62
N PRO A 132 -12.76 16.72 -15.29
CA PRO A 132 -13.46 15.44 -15.49
C PRO A 132 -12.66 14.41 -16.31
N ARG A 133 -11.78 14.87 -17.20
CA ARG A 133 -10.88 14.03 -18.01
C ARG A 133 -9.50 13.86 -17.37
N ILE A 134 -9.04 14.88 -16.64
CA ILE A 134 -7.74 14.94 -15.97
C ILE A 134 -7.97 15.30 -14.49
N PRO A 135 -8.44 14.36 -13.66
CA PRO A 135 -8.72 14.62 -12.24
C PRO A 135 -7.54 15.26 -11.48
N GLU A 136 -6.31 14.93 -11.87
CA GLU A 136 -5.08 15.47 -11.27
C GLU A 136 -5.01 17.00 -11.34
N ALA A 137 -5.68 17.65 -12.30
CA ALA A 137 -5.73 19.11 -12.39
C ALA A 137 -6.35 19.73 -11.12
N TYR A 138 -7.43 19.15 -10.59
CA TYR A 138 -8.01 19.58 -9.31
C TYR A 138 -7.03 19.41 -8.16
N ARG A 139 -6.32 18.27 -8.10
CA ARG A 139 -5.32 18.02 -7.05
C ARG A 139 -4.21 19.07 -7.08
N LYS A 140 -3.67 19.36 -8.27
CA LYS A 140 -2.60 20.37 -8.44
C LYS A 140 -3.08 21.77 -8.11
N TRP A 141 -4.32 22.11 -8.44
CA TRP A 141 -4.91 23.39 -8.06
C TRP A 141 -5.06 23.54 -6.52
N VAL A 142 -5.63 22.52 -5.84
CA VAL A 142 -5.75 22.50 -4.38
C VAL A 142 -4.39 22.59 -3.70
N GLN A 143 -3.41 21.82 -4.18
CA GLN A 143 -2.04 21.83 -3.68
C GLN A 143 -1.40 23.22 -3.83
N ALA A 144 -1.51 23.84 -5.01
CA ALA A 144 -0.95 25.15 -5.26
C ALA A 144 -1.52 26.24 -4.33
N LEU A 145 -2.83 26.19 -4.02
CA LEU A 145 -3.45 27.08 -3.04
C LEU A 145 -2.94 26.83 -1.62
N ALA A 146 -2.74 25.56 -1.24
CA ALA A 146 -2.22 25.19 0.06
C ALA A 146 -0.76 25.64 0.26
N GLU A 147 0.10 25.48 -0.75
CA GLU A 147 1.49 25.96 -0.77
C GLU A 147 1.58 27.49 -0.65
N GLU A 148 0.58 28.21 -1.18
CA GLU A 148 0.44 29.67 -1.04
C GLU A 148 -0.16 30.10 0.32
N ASN A 149 -0.39 29.18 1.24
CA ASN A 149 -1.10 29.40 2.51
C ASN A 149 -2.54 29.92 2.36
N ARG A 150 -3.16 29.79 1.17
CA ARG A 150 -4.55 30.17 0.87
C ARG A 150 -5.52 29.04 1.26
N THR A 151 -5.49 28.66 2.54
CA THR A 151 -6.17 27.44 3.04
C THR A 151 -7.68 27.43 2.79
N ASP A 152 -8.38 28.54 3.01
CA ASP A 152 -9.83 28.62 2.80
C ASP A 152 -10.23 28.51 1.32
N GLU A 153 -9.38 29.01 0.42
CA GLU A 153 -9.56 28.82 -1.02
C GLU A 153 -9.27 27.38 -1.43
N ALA A 154 -8.24 26.75 -0.85
CA ALA A 154 -7.92 25.36 -1.10
C ALA A 154 -9.06 24.42 -0.67
N VAL A 155 -9.71 24.69 0.48
CA VAL A 155 -10.88 23.94 0.94
C VAL A 155 -12.07 24.12 -0.02
N ARG A 156 -12.32 25.34 -0.51
CA ARG A 156 -13.38 25.59 -1.51
C ARG A 156 -13.09 24.89 -2.84
N ALA A 157 -11.85 24.93 -3.30
CA ALA A 157 -11.42 24.21 -4.50
C ALA A 157 -11.56 22.68 -4.35
N ALA A 158 -11.25 22.15 -3.17
CA ALA A 158 -11.43 20.73 -2.87
C ALA A 158 -12.91 20.32 -2.88
N GLN A 159 -13.81 21.15 -2.31
CA GLN A 159 -15.25 20.94 -2.39
C GLN A 159 -15.76 20.95 -3.84
N GLU A 160 -15.32 21.92 -4.64
CA GLU A 160 -15.62 22.00 -6.07
C GLU A 160 -15.19 20.73 -6.81
N ALA A 161 -13.98 20.23 -6.53
CA ALA A 161 -13.47 19.00 -7.09
C ALA A 161 -14.30 17.76 -6.69
N LEU A 162 -14.70 17.63 -5.42
CA LEU A 162 -15.55 16.52 -4.97
C LEU A 162 -16.96 16.56 -5.58
N GLN A 163 -17.43 17.71 -6.06
CA GLN A 163 -18.70 17.79 -6.79
C GLN A 163 -18.55 17.40 -8.26
N ALA A 164 -17.40 17.73 -8.87
CA ALA A 164 -17.15 17.47 -10.29
C ALA A 164 -16.64 16.04 -10.58
N LEU A 165 -15.87 15.44 -9.66
CA LEU A 165 -15.23 14.16 -9.88
C LEU A 165 -16.20 12.97 -9.71
N PRO A 166 -16.00 11.85 -10.45
CA PRO A 166 -16.73 10.61 -10.23
C PRO A 166 -16.65 10.14 -8.77
N PRO A 167 -17.65 9.40 -8.25
CA PRO A 167 -17.72 9.01 -6.83
C PRO A 167 -16.61 8.06 -6.37
N ALA A 168 -15.85 7.47 -7.30
CA ALA A 168 -14.72 6.59 -7.01
C ALA A 168 -13.46 7.06 -7.75
N GLY A 169 -12.30 6.86 -7.15
CA GLY A 169 -11.01 7.20 -7.74
C GLY A 169 -10.00 7.70 -6.72
N GLU A 170 -8.71 7.43 -6.99
CA GLU A 170 -7.62 7.81 -6.09
C GLU A 170 -7.52 9.32 -5.88
N ILE A 171 -7.68 10.11 -6.95
CA ILE A 171 -7.58 11.57 -6.86
C ILE A 171 -8.69 12.15 -5.97
N ARG A 172 -9.92 11.65 -6.09
CA ARG A 172 -11.02 12.04 -5.20
C ARG A 172 -10.70 11.71 -3.74
N ALA A 173 -10.17 10.50 -3.49
CA ALA A 173 -9.80 10.09 -2.15
C ALA A 173 -8.72 11.01 -1.55
N ARG A 174 -7.70 11.37 -2.34
CA ARG A 174 -6.64 12.29 -1.94
C ARG A 174 -7.15 13.71 -1.65
N ILE A 175 -8.10 14.21 -2.44
CA ILE A 175 -8.73 15.51 -2.20
C ILE A 175 -9.55 15.49 -0.90
N ALA A 176 -10.27 14.40 -0.63
CA ALA A 176 -10.99 14.22 0.62
C ALA A 176 -10.04 14.09 1.83
N GLU A 177 -8.87 13.46 1.68
CA GLU A 177 -7.83 13.42 2.72
C GLU A 177 -7.31 14.82 3.05
N PHE A 178 -7.05 15.66 2.03
CA PHE A 178 -6.71 17.06 2.24
C PHE A 178 -7.79 17.79 3.06
N MET A 179 -9.07 17.62 2.72
CA MET A 179 -10.17 18.22 3.50
C MET A 179 -10.20 17.73 4.95
N ALA A 180 -9.93 16.44 5.19
CA ALA A 180 -9.87 15.88 6.53
C ALA A 180 -8.73 16.48 7.36
N GLU A 181 -7.56 16.71 6.75
CA GLU A 181 -6.43 17.37 7.39
C GLU A 181 -6.70 18.84 7.69
N SER A 182 -7.36 19.56 6.77
CA SER A 182 -7.81 20.94 7.01
C SER A 182 -8.86 21.02 8.13
N ALA A 183 -9.78 20.05 8.22
CA ALA A 183 -10.75 19.96 9.32
C ALA A 183 -10.07 19.63 10.66
N GLU A 184 -9.09 18.73 10.67
CA GLU A 184 -8.29 18.40 11.84
C GLU A 184 -7.55 19.63 12.40
N LYS A 185 -6.93 20.45 11.53
CA LYS A 185 -6.30 21.72 11.93
C LYS A 185 -7.27 22.75 12.51
N ARG A 186 -8.55 22.70 12.11
CA ARG A 186 -9.63 23.56 12.64
C ARG A 186 -10.33 22.96 13.86
N HIS A 187 -9.90 21.78 14.34
CA HIS A 187 -10.56 21.04 15.42
C HIS A 187 -12.04 20.71 15.13
N ASP A 188 -12.39 20.53 13.86
CA ASP A 188 -13.73 20.21 13.38
C ASP A 188 -13.89 18.70 13.19
N GLY A 189 -14.28 18.01 14.27
CA GLY A 189 -14.37 16.55 14.30
C GLY A 189 -15.38 15.97 13.32
N THR A 190 -16.53 16.63 13.16
CA THR A 190 -17.59 16.19 12.24
C THR A 190 -17.14 16.33 10.79
N ALA A 191 -16.61 17.48 10.38
CA ALA A 191 -16.11 17.65 9.02
C ALA A 191 -14.92 16.72 8.72
N ARG A 192 -14.07 16.44 9.72
CA ARG A 192 -13.01 15.44 9.60
C ARG A 192 -13.57 14.05 9.32
N LEU A 193 -14.59 13.61 10.06
CA LEU A 193 -15.23 12.30 9.85
C LEU A 193 -15.87 12.20 8.47
N GLU A 194 -16.61 13.23 8.04
CA GLU A 194 -17.24 13.26 6.72
C GLU A 194 -16.19 13.13 5.60
N ALA A 195 -15.10 13.90 5.69
CA ALA A 195 -14.02 13.86 4.72
C ALA A 195 -13.27 12.51 4.72
N ARG A 196 -13.03 11.89 5.89
CA ARG A 196 -12.43 10.54 5.96
C ARG A 196 -13.38 9.47 5.41
N SER A 197 -14.67 9.61 5.64
CA SER A 197 -15.70 8.73 5.06
C SER A 197 -15.68 8.83 3.54
N GLU A 198 -15.62 10.05 3.01
CA GLU A 198 -15.53 10.30 1.57
C GLU A 198 -14.25 9.70 0.96
N ALA A 199 -13.10 9.89 1.62
CA ALA A 199 -11.84 9.31 1.17
C ALA A 199 -11.91 7.78 1.13
N PHE A 200 -12.42 7.16 2.20
CA PHE A 200 -12.62 5.71 2.27
C PHE A 200 -13.54 5.22 1.15
N ARG A 201 -14.67 5.88 0.93
CA ARG A 201 -15.66 5.49 -0.08
C ARG A 201 -15.15 5.64 -1.51
N ALA A 202 -14.34 6.67 -1.76
CA ALA A 202 -13.75 6.93 -3.07
C ALA A 202 -12.68 5.90 -3.43
N MET A 203 -11.87 5.46 -2.47
CA MET A 203 -10.85 4.43 -2.68
C MET A 203 -10.59 3.64 -1.38
N PRO A 204 -11.36 2.57 -1.11
CA PRO A 204 -11.27 1.85 0.15
C PRO A 204 -9.92 1.13 0.34
N THR A 205 -9.20 1.45 1.41
CA THR A 205 -7.95 0.79 1.82
C THR A 205 -7.90 0.59 3.34
N LEU A 206 -6.98 -0.24 3.84
CA LEU A 206 -6.78 -0.41 5.29
C LEU A 206 -6.30 0.89 5.95
N ALA A 207 -5.41 1.66 5.30
CA ALA A 207 -4.97 2.95 5.80
C ALA A 207 -6.12 3.95 5.93
N ARG A 208 -7.03 4.00 4.96
CA ARG A 208 -8.21 4.87 5.03
C ARG A 208 -9.25 4.38 6.02
N LEU A 209 -9.42 3.06 6.18
CA LEU A 209 -10.26 2.51 7.25
C LEU A 209 -9.71 2.89 8.62
N SER A 210 -8.40 2.78 8.82
CA SER A 210 -7.74 3.21 10.05
C SER A 210 -7.99 4.69 10.33
N ALA A 211 -7.77 5.55 9.33
CA ALA A 211 -8.01 6.99 9.47
C ALA A 211 -9.49 7.34 9.70
N LEU A 212 -10.41 6.54 9.16
CA LEU A 212 -11.85 6.65 9.41
C LEU A 212 -12.20 6.29 10.86
N CYS A 213 -11.68 5.19 11.38
CA CYS A 213 -11.85 4.77 12.77
C CYS A 213 -11.32 5.83 13.75
N GLU A 214 -10.12 6.37 13.49
CA GLU A 214 -9.51 7.45 14.28
C GLU A 214 -10.32 8.75 14.27
N ALA A 215 -11.03 9.05 13.17
CA ALA A 215 -11.90 10.23 13.10
C ALA A 215 -13.24 10.00 13.82
N ALA A 216 -13.77 8.78 13.79
CA ALA A 216 -15.08 8.45 14.33
C ALA A 216 -15.08 8.24 15.86
N GLU A 217 -13.98 7.72 16.43
CA GLU A 217 -13.89 7.40 17.86
C GLU A 217 -14.09 8.62 18.78
N PRO A 218 -13.38 9.76 18.62
CA PRO A 218 -13.47 10.88 19.56
C PRO A 218 -14.85 11.54 19.63
N ILE A 219 -15.66 11.42 18.57
CA ILE A 219 -17.01 12.00 18.51
C ILE A 219 -18.12 10.98 18.76
N GLY A 220 -17.78 9.74 19.13
CA GLY A 220 -18.75 8.69 19.50
C GLY A 220 -19.47 8.02 18.33
N GLU A 221 -19.08 8.30 17.09
CA GLU A 221 -19.74 7.79 15.87
C GLU A 221 -19.16 6.46 15.34
N PHE A 222 -18.11 5.94 15.99
CA PHE A 222 -17.37 4.75 15.55
C PHE A 222 -18.27 3.58 15.14
N LYS A 223 -19.23 3.19 16.00
CA LYS A 223 -20.08 2.02 15.74
C LYS A 223 -21.02 2.25 14.56
N ALA A 224 -21.66 3.43 14.48
CA ALA A 224 -22.58 3.76 13.41
C ALA A 224 -21.87 3.78 12.05
N VAL A 225 -20.67 4.37 12.01
CA VAL A 225 -19.84 4.45 10.80
C VAL A 225 -19.38 3.08 10.34
N VAL A 226 -18.80 2.28 11.23
CA VAL A 226 -18.33 0.92 10.90
C VAL A 226 -19.47 0.05 10.38
N HIS A 227 -20.63 0.07 11.04
CA HIS A 227 -21.81 -0.67 10.61
C HIS A 227 -22.30 -0.24 9.21
N ALA A 228 -22.40 1.07 8.97
CA ALA A 228 -22.84 1.61 7.69
C ALA A 228 -21.87 1.25 6.54
N GLU A 229 -20.57 1.35 6.77
CA GLU A 229 -19.55 0.99 5.77
C GLU A 229 -19.47 -0.53 5.54
N ALA A 230 -19.68 -1.36 6.58
CA ALA A 230 -19.81 -2.81 6.44
C ALA A 230 -21.01 -3.18 5.55
N ALA A 231 -22.17 -2.60 5.82
CA ALA A 231 -23.38 -2.82 5.02
C ALA A 231 -23.21 -2.39 3.56
N ARG A 232 -22.59 -1.22 3.34
CA ARG A 232 -22.26 -0.74 1.99
C ARG A 232 -21.33 -1.71 1.28
N LEU A 233 -20.21 -2.09 1.89
CA LEU A 233 -19.22 -2.95 1.24
C LEU A 233 -19.78 -4.35 0.97
N ARG A 234 -20.60 -4.89 1.89
CA ARG A 234 -21.36 -6.14 1.69
C ARG A 234 -22.21 -6.09 0.42
N SER A 235 -22.95 -4.99 0.21
CA SER A 235 -23.77 -4.81 -1.00
C SER A 235 -22.96 -4.79 -2.29
N ILE A 236 -21.79 -4.14 -2.27
CA ILE A 236 -20.87 -4.06 -3.41
C ILE A 236 -20.32 -5.44 -3.77
N VAL A 237 -19.84 -6.19 -2.76
CA VAL A 237 -19.30 -7.54 -2.94
C VAL A 237 -20.38 -8.50 -3.45
N ALA A 238 -21.61 -8.42 -2.92
CA ALA A 238 -22.73 -9.24 -3.35
C ALA A 238 -23.13 -8.95 -4.81
N ASN A 239 -23.28 -7.68 -5.18
CA ASN A 239 -23.64 -7.28 -6.55
C ASN A 239 -22.60 -7.74 -7.57
N ARG A 240 -21.33 -7.64 -7.20
CA ARG A 240 -20.23 -8.09 -8.05
C ARG A 240 -20.23 -9.60 -8.28
N SER A 241 -20.49 -10.36 -7.21
CA SER A 241 -20.56 -11.82 -7.30
C SER A 241 -21.68 -12.27 -8.25
N ARG A 242 -22.82 -11.56 -8.25
CA ARG A 242 -23.93 -11.78 -9.20
C ARG A 242 -23.55 -11.46 -10.64
N ARG A 243 -22.84 -10.35 -10.88
CA ARG A 243 -22.42 -9.95 -12.23
C ARG A 243 -21.40 -10.94 -12.81
N LYS A 244 -20.40 -11.33 -12.02
CA LYS A 244 -19.36 -12.28 -12.45
C LYS A 244 -19.94 -13.65 -12.83
N GLY A 245 -20.88 -14.16 -12.03
CA GLY A 245 -21.56 -15.43 -12.36
C GLY A 245 -22.54 -15.36 -13.53
N ARG A 246 -22.85 -14.16 -14.06
CA ARG A 246 -23.65 -13.97 -15.28
C ARG A 246 -22.75 -13.89 -16.53
N ASP A 247 -21.59 -13.26 -16.39
CA ASP A 247 -20.67 -13.02 -17.50
C ASP A 247 -19.72 -14.23 -17.73
N ASP A 248 -19.52 -15.08 -16.72
CA ASP A 248 -18.72 -16.30 -16.79
C ASP A 248 -19.33 -17.38 -15.88
N GLU A 249 -19.93 -18.42 -16.47
CA GLU A 249 -20.52 -19.55 -15.74
C GLU A 249 -19.47 -20.37 -14.95
N THR A 250 -18.18 -20.22 -15.26
CA THR A 250 -17.06 -20.87 -14.57
C THR A 250 -16.39 -19.99 -13.53
N ALA A 251 -16.74 -18.71 -13.46
CA ALA A 251 -16.16 -17.80 -12.49
C ALA A 251 -16.61 -18.13 -11.07
N GLU A 252 -15.66 -18.53 -10.23
CA GLU A 252 -15.90 -18.60 -8.79
C GLU A 252 -16.33 -17.20 -8.28
N PRO A 253 -17.36 -17.14 -7.41
CA PRO A 253 -17.78 -15.88 -6.78
C PRO A 253 -16.59 -15.28 -6.05
N VAL A 254 -16.55 -13.94 -5.94
CA VAL A 254 -15.48 -13.24 -5.21
C VAL A 254 -15.45 -13.77 -3.77
N SER A 255 -14.54 -14.68 -3.49
CA SER A 255 -14.47 -15.43 -2.24
C SER A 255 -13.43 -14.80 -1.33
N GLY A 256 -13.93 -14.15 -0.26
CA GLY A 256 -13.10 -13.48 0.73
C GLY A 256 -12.76 -12.03 0.38
N HIS A 257 -12.93 -11.13 1.35
CA HIS A 257 -12.60 -9.71 1.20
C HIS A 257 -12.07 -9.15 2.53
N ARG A 258 -10.75 -8.90 2.61
CA ARG A 258 -10.04 -8.49 3.84
C ARG A 258 -10.68 -7.28 4.48
N LEU A 259 -10.94 -6.23 3.69
CA LEU A 259 -11.54 -5.00 4.21
C LEU A 259 -12.95 -5.21 4.79
N LEU A 260 -13.78 -6.04 4.15
CA LEU A 260 -15.10 -6.38 4.65
C LEU A 260 -14.98 -7.21 5.94
N ALA A 261 -14.10 -8.21 5.96
CA ALA A 261 -13.83 -8.99 7.16
C ALA A 261 -13.36 -8.08 8.30
N THR A 262 -12.45 -7.14 8.05
CA THR A 262 -12.02 -6.14 9.06
C THR A 262 -13.20 -5.33 9.57
N LEU A 263 -14.05 -4.79 8.69
CA LEU A 263 -15.24 -4.01 9.08
C LEU A 263 -16.22 -4.85 9.92
N LEU A 264 -16.50 -6.09 9.52
CA LEU A 264 -17.36 -7.02 10.27
C LEU A 264 -16.80 -7.29 11.67
N LEU A 265 -15.48 -7.52 11.79
CA LEU A 265 -14.84 -7.73 13.07
C LEU A 265 -14.88 -6.47 13.96
N LEU A 266 -14.71 -5.28 13.37
CA LEU A 266 -14.86 -4.00 14.09
C LEU A 266 -16.31 -3.77 14.55
N ASP A 267 -17.30 -4.20 13.77
CA ASP A 267 -18.73 -4.12 14.12
C ASP A 267 -19.14 -5.17 15.17
N GLY A 268 -18.35 -6.24 15.31
CA GLY A 268 -18.63 -7.39 16.18
C GLY A 268 -19.36 -8.54 15.49
N GLU A 269 -19.56 -8.48 14.18
CA GLU A 269 -20.17 -9.53 13.35
C GLU A 269 -19.15 -10.65 13.04
N THR A 270 -18.60 -11.25 14.10
CA THR A 270 -17.48 -12.21 14.02
C THR A 270 -17.82 -13.46 13.21
N ASP A 271 -19.04 -13.98 13.34
CA ASP A 271 -19.47 -15.18 12.61
C ASP A 271 -19.49 -14.96 11.09
N GLU A 272 -19.89 -13.77 10.62
CA GLU A 272 -19.87 -13.47 9.19
C GLU A 272 -18.44 -13.32 8.65
N ALA A 273 -17.55 -12.70 9.44
CA ALA A 273 -16.13 -12.63 9.10
C ALA A 273 -15.47 -14.03 9.03
N VAL A 274 -15.86 -14.95 9.92
CA VAL A 274 -15.46 -16.36 9.87
C VAL A 274 -15.92 -17.01 8.57
N VAL A 275 -17.20 -16.86 8.20
CA VAL A 275 -17.75 -17.43 6.96
C VAL A 275 -16.99 -16.93 5.73
N LEU A 276 -16.64 -15.64 5.69
CA LEU A 276 -15.82 -15.09 4.61
C LEU A 276 -14.43 -15.75 4.54
N ALA A 277 -13.78 -15.97 5.68
CA ALA A 277 -12.47 -16.62 5.73
C ALA A 277 -12.52 -18.11 5.41
N GLU A 278 -13.59 -18.80 5.79
CA GLU A 278 -13.76 -20.21 5.48
C GLU A 278 -14.03 -20.46 3.99
N ARG A 279 -14.75 -19.56 3.32
CA ARG A 279 -15.02 -19.65 1.88
C ARG A 279 -13.85 -19.21 1.01
N ALA A 280 -12.90 -18.45 1.56
CA ALA A 280 -11.76 -17.95 0.81
C ALA A 280 -10.75 -19.09 0.48
N PRO A 281 -10.00 -18.97 -0.64
CA PRO A 281 -8.99 -19.96 -1.01
C PRO A 281 -7.87 -20.09 0.06
N ALA A 282 -7.37 -21.31 0.27
CA ALA A 282 -6.35 -21.52 1.30
C ALA A 282 -4.97 -20.92 0.95
N VAL A 283 -4.75 -20.58 -0.34
CA VAL A 283 -3.54 -19.95 -0.89
C VAL A 283 -3.86 -18.56 -1.44
N GLY A 284 -2.85 -17.78 -1.83
CA GLY A 284 -3.06 -16.43 -2.39
C GLY A 284 -3.18 -15.30 -1.36
N TRP A 285 -2.82 -15.54 -0.09
CA TRP A 285 -2.97 -14.51 0.96
C TRP A 285 -1.97 -13.37 0.90
N SER A 286 -1.02 -13.40 -0.06
CA SER A 286 -0.22 -12.23 -0.39
C SER A 286 -1.01 -11.18 -1.15
N GLY A 287 -2.16 -11.54 -1.72
CA GLY A 287 -3.10 -10.56 -2.25
C GLY A 287 -3.81 -9.85 -1.09
N GLY A 288 -3.77 -8.53 -1.08
CA GLY A 288 -4.36 -7.67 -0.02
C GLY A 288 -5.87 -7.86 0.20
N SER A 289 -6.54 -8.67 -0.62
CA SER A 289 -7.97 -9.00 -0.53
C SER A 289 -8.28 -10.21 0.38
N HIS A 290 -7.31 -11.03 0.77
CA HIS A 290 -7.62 -12.25 1.54
C HIS A 290 -7.99 -11.95 3.00
N PRO A 291 -9.06 -12.52 3.58
CA PRO A 291 -9.51 -12.24 4.96
C PRO A 291 -8.68 -12.92 6.08
N GLY A 292 -8.00 -14.03 5.78
CA GLY A 292 -7.20 -14.80 6.75
C GLY A 292 -6.19 -13.99 7.59
N PRO A 293 -5.39 -13.08 7.00
CA PRO A 293 -4.49 -12.19 7.73
C PRO A 293 -5.12 -11.31 8.81
N VAL A 294 -6.43 -11.04 8.78
CA VAL A 294 -7.13 -10.31 9.86
C VAL A 294 -7.97 -11.23 10.73
N VAL A 295 -8.67 -12.19 10.14
CA VAL A 295 -9.61 -13.06 10.86
C VAL A 295 -8.89 -14.01 11.80
N ILE A 296 -7.80 -14.67 11.38
CA ILE A 296 -7.09 -15.62 12.25
C ILE A 296 -6.51 -14.94 13.49
N PRO A 297 -5.69 -13.87 13.38
CA PRO A 297 -5.16 -13.24 14.58
C PRO A 297 -6.26 -12.67 15.49
N TYR A 298 -7.37 -12.16 14.93
CA TYR A 298 -8.57 -11.80 15.70
C TYR A 298 -9.12 -12.95 16.53
N LEU A 299 -9.42 -14.08 15.90
CA LEU A 299 -10.00 -15.23 16.59
C LEU A 299 -9.06 -15.81 17.65
N LEU A 300 -7.75 -15.81 17.39
CA LEU A 300 -6.76 -16.30 18.36
C LEU A 300 -6.70 -15.39 19.59
N CYS A 301 -6.62 -14.06 19.42
CA CYS A 301 -6.65 -13.11 20.53
C CYS A 301 -8.00 -13.11 21.29
N ALA A 302 -9.12 -13.23 20.57
CA ALA A 302 -10.42 -13.41 21.19
C ALA A 302 -10.48 -14.72 22.01
N GLY A 303 -9.89 -15.79 21.49
CA GLY A 303 -9.76 -17.10 22.15
C GLY A 303 -8.90 -17.08 23.42
N THR A 304 -7.93 -16.17 23.54
CA THR A 304 -7.16 -15.97 24.79
C THR A 304 -7.93 -15.15 25.83
N GLY A 305 -9.17 -14.74 25.54
CA GLY A 305 -9.96 -13.87 26.41
C GLY A 305 -9.58 -12.41 26.27
N GLY A 306 -9.02 -12.02 25.11
CA GLY A 306 -8.55 -10.66 24.86
C GLY A 306 -7.21 -10.34 25.50
N VAL A 307 -6.43 -11.34 25.93
CA VAL A 307 -5.08 -11.09 26.46
C VAL A 307 -4.18 -10.67 25.31
N THR A 308 -3.59 -9.48 25.45
CA THR A 308 -2.61 -8.98 24.49
C THR A 308 -1.43 -9.94 24.37
N PRO A 309 -1.09 -10.42 23.17
CA PRO A 309 0.04 -11.33 22.97
C PRO A 309 1.37 -10.73 23.40
N ALA A 310 2.20 -11.50 24.11
CA ALA A 310 3.51 -11.05 24.56
C ALA A 310 4.50 -10.87 23.38
N PRO A 311 5.37 -9.85 23.40
CA PRO A 311 6.41 -9.70 22.38
C PRO A 311 7.28 -10.96 22.21
N GLY A 312 7.69 -11.26 20.98
CA GLY A 312 8.50 -12.45 20.67
C GLY A 312 7.71 -13.74 20.46
N THR A 313 6.39 -13.72 20.67
CA THR A 313 5.48 -14.82 20.30
C THR A 313 5.08 -14.74 18.83
N ALA A 314 4.78 -15.89 18.22
CA ALA A 314 4.23 -15.94 16.86
C ALA A 314 2.84 -15.28 16.76
N LEU A 315 2.03 -15.37 17.82
CA LEU A 315 0.75 -14.71 17.92
C LEU A 315 0.89 -13.18 17.92
N ALA A 316 1.88 -12.62 18.62
CA ALA A 316 2.17 -11.19 18.58
C ALA A 316 2.62 -10.72 17.19
N ASP A 317 3.41 -11.53 16.48
CA ASP A 317 3.81 -11.22 15.11
C ASP A 317 2.61 -11.21 14.15
N LEU A 318 1.70 -12.19 14.25
CA LEU A 318 0.46 -12.20 13.47
C LEU A 318 -0.46 -11.02 13.83
N TRP A 319 -0.58 -10.69 15.11
CA TRP A 319 -1.41 -9.57 15.58
C TRP A 319 -0.90 -8.25 15.01
N ARG A 320 0.42 -8.00 15.07
CA ARG A 320 1.03 -6.82 14.44
C ARG A 320 0.89 -6.82 12.93
N GLY A 321 0.86 -8.00 12.30
CA GLY A 321 0.62 -8.15 10.87
C GLY A 321 -0.74 -7.66 10.38
N ILE A 322 -1.73 -7.46 11.27
CA ILE A 322 -3.01 -6.83 10.90
C ILE A 322 -2.79 -5.41 10.37
N ASP A 323 -1.89 -4.68 11.01
CA ASP A 323 -1.52 -3.29 10.71
C ASP A 323 -0.41 -3.19 9.65
N ALA A 324 0.08 -4.31 9.11
CA ALA A 324 0.97 -4.27 7.97
C ALA A 324 0.20 -3.76 6.74
N ASP A 325 0.67 -2.65 6.18
CA ASP A 325 0.14 -2.08 4.93
C ASP A 325 0.61 -2.93 3.75
N GLU A 326 -0.05 -4.07 3.54
CA GLU A 326 0.00 -4.74 2.25
C GLU A 326 -1.01 -4.00 1.37
N LEU A 327 -0.50 -3.20 0.42
CA LEU A 327 -1.26 -2.46 -0.60
C LEU A 327 -2.64 -3.08 -0.82
N ALA A 328 -3.66 -2.48 -0.20
CA ALA A 328 -5.02 -2.93 -0.35
C ALA A 328 -5.39 -2.69 -1.82
N PHE A 329 -5.36 -3.76 -2.62
CA PHE A 329 -5.65 -3.68 -4.05
C PHE A 329 -6.99 -2.96 -4.27
N PRO A 330 -7.07 -1.98 -5.19
CA PRO A 330 -8.27 -1.21 -5.38
C PRO A 330 -9.44 -2.12 -5.77
N ILE A 331 -10.61 -1.92 -5.14
CA ILE A 331 -11.85 -2.65 -5.48
C ILE A 331 -12.22 -2.50 -6.97
N TRP A 332 -11.76 -1.42 -7.63
CA TRP A 332 -12.01 -1.08 -9.02
C TRP A 332 -10.90 -1.50 -10.00
N ALA A 333 -9.75 -2.02 -9.54
CA ALA A 333 -8.66 -2.55 -10.39
C ALA A 333 -8.99 -3.93 -11.03
N LEU A 334 -10.27 -4.26 -11.10
CA LEU A 334 -10.78 -5.53 -11.63
C LEU A 334 -11.87 -5.31 -12.69
N ASN A 335 -12.01 -4.07 -13.17
CA ASN A 335 -12.79 -3.71 -14.36
C ASN A 335 -11.90 -3.57 -15.61
N GLY A 336 -10.58 -3.74 -15.47
CA GLY A 336 -9.64 -3.88 -16.59
C GLY A 336 -9.26 -5.35 -16.74
N GLU A 337 -9.03 -5.79 -17.97
CA GLU A 337 -8.38 -7.07 -18.26
C GLU A 337 -7.09 -7.17 -17.43
N GLU A 338 -6.77 -8.34 -16.88
CA GLU A 338 -5.55 -8.61 -16.09
C GLU A 338 -4.23 -8.29 -16.84
N SER A 339 -4.30 -7.80 -18.08
CA SER A 339 -3.20 -7.52 -19.00
C SER A 339 -2.49 -6.17 -18.79
N ASP A 340 -3.05 -5.24 -18.02
CA ASP A 340 -2.49 -3.87 -17.92
C ASP A 340 -1.77 -3.58 -16.59
N LEU A 341 -1.47 -4.60 -15.78
CA LEU A 341 -0.98 -4.44 -14.40
C LEU A 341 0.50 -4.80 -14.16
N ASP A 342 1.26 -5.16 -15.20
CA ASP A 342 2.71 -5.36 -15.08
C ASP A 342 3.50 -4.03 -15.14
N ASP A 343 2.85 -2.90 -15.44
CA ASP A 343 3.48 -1.56 -15.53
C ASP A 343 2.84 -0.55 -14.57
N ALA A 344 2.67 -0.91 -13.29
CA ALA A 344 2.60 0.13 -12.27
C ALA A 344 4.05 0.59 -12.02
N PRO A 345 4.44 1.82 -12.40
CA PRO A 345 5.80 2.28 -12.15
C PRO A 345 6.04 2.24 -10.65
N GLU A 346 7.12 1.58 -10.25
CA GLU A 346 7.65 1.58 -8.88
C GLU A 346 8.03 3.00 -8.40
N ASP A 347 7.99 3.98 -9.31
CA ASP A 347 8.23 5.38 -9.06
C ASP A 347 6.94 6.11 -8.67
N ALA A 348 6.74 6.17 -7.36
CA ALA A 348 5.87 7.13 -6.70
C ALA A 348 6.05 8.53 -7.30
N TRP A 349 4.92 9.18 -7.58
CA TRP A 349 4.81 10.58 -7.99
C TRP A 349 5.88 11.48 -7.32
N PRO A 350 6.78 12.13 -8.09
CA PRO A 350 7.93 12.87 -7.53
C PRO A 350 7.58 14.11 -6.68
N ASP A 351 6.31 14.52 -6.61
CA ASP A 351 5.92 15.85 -6.11
C ASP A 351 5.23 15.86 -4.74
N MET A 352 5.25 14.78 -3.94
CA MET A 352 4.86 14.87 -2.53
C MET A 352 5.63 13.86 -1.66
N PRO A 353 6.25 14.28 -0.55
CA PRO A 353 6.52 13.39 0.57
C PRO A 353 5.19 13.10 1.28
N PHE A 354 4.31 12.31 0.65
CA PHE A 354 3.21 11.69 1.41
C PHE A 354 3.82 10.58 2.25
N THR A 355 3.89 10.80 3.56
CA THR A 355 4.19 9.73 4.48
C THR A 355 2.92 8.91 4.63
N PRO A 356 2.85 7.66 4.12
CA PRO A 356 1.68 6.83 4.33
C PRO A 356 1.40 6.78 5.83
N ARG A 357 0.17 7.17 6.22
CA ARG A 357 -0.22 7.11 7.63
C ARG A 357 -0.12 5.65 8.07
N PRO A 358 0.54 5.37 9.20
CA PRO A 358 0.65 4.02 9.70
C PRO A 358 -0.76 3.48 9.97
N VAL A 359 -1.05 2.28 9.47
CA VAL A 359 -2.31 1.58 9.78
C VAL A 359 -2.30 1.23 11.28
N ARG A 360 -3.43 1.47 11.96
CA ARG A 360 -3.63 1.22 13.39
C ARG A 360 -5.02 0.66 13.66
N LEU A 361 -5.29 -0.53 13.11
CA LEU A 361 -6.57 -1.22 13.25
C LEU A 361 -6.57 -2.18 14.45
N ALA A 362 -5.42 -2.77 14.79
CA ALA A 362 -5.30 -3.70 15.90
C ALA A 362 -5.82 -3.15 17.25
N PRO A 363 -5.59 -1.88 17.64
CA PRO A 363 -6.16 -1.32 18.86
C PRO A 363 -7.69 -1.28 18.87
N PHE A 364 -8.34 -0.93 17.74
CA PHE A 364 -9.80 -0.92 17.65
C PHE A 364 -10.39 -2.33 17.74
N LEU A 365 -9.74 -3.31 17.11
CA LEU A 365 -10.11 -4.73 17.22
C LEU A 365 -9.94 -5.25 18.65
N GLN A 366 -8.86 -4.87 19.34
CA GLN A 366 -8.63 -5.21 20.73
C GLN A 366 -9.72 -4.64 21.65
N THR A 367 -10.08 -3.37 21.45
CA THR A 367 -11.20 -2.74 22.17
C THR A 367 -12.50 -3.49 21.91
N GLN A 368 -12.75 -3.94 20.68
CA GLN A 368 -13.96 -4.69 20.35
C GLN A 368 -14.01 -6.07 21.02
N ILE A 369 -12.87 -6.78 21.09
CA ILE A 369 -12.75 -8.04 21.84
C ILE A 369 -13.09 -7.79 23.33
N GLY A 370 -12.61 -6.68 23.91
CA GLY A 370 -12.87 -6.34 25.31
C GLY A 370 -14.31 -5.93 25.63
N ARG A 371 -15.11 -5.52 24.63
CA ARG A 371 -16.50 -5.07 24.82
C ARG A 371 -17.50 -6.22 24.96
N GLN A 372 -17.20 -7.39 24.42
CA GLN A 372 -18.10 -8.54 24.45
C GLN A 372 -17.52 -9.58 25.43
N PRO A 373 -18.22 -9.93 26.53
CA PRO A 373 -17.79 -11.04 27.37
C PRO A 373 -17.87 -12.34 26.55
N ILE A 374 -16.72 -12.92 26.23
CA ILE A 374 -16.62 -14.16 25.46
C ILE A 374 -16.54 -15.31 26.46
N ASP A 375 -17.55 -16.17 26.48
CA ASP A 375 -17.57 -17.34 27.35
C ASP A 375 -16.48 -18.37 26.95
N PRO A 376 -16.11 -19.31 27.85
CA PRO A 376 -15.08 -20.30 27.57
C PRO A 376 -15.36 -21.20 26.36
N GLU A 377 -16.63 -21.49 26.06
CA GLU A 377 -17.02 -22.33 24.92
C GLU A 377 -16.79 -21.59 23.60
N GLN A 378 -17.23 -20.34 23.53
CA GLN A 378 -17.01 -19.46 22.40
C GLN A 378 -15.52 -19.18 22.18
N ARG A 379 -14.74 -19.02 23.25
CA ARG A 379 -13.26 -18.93 23.16
C ARG A 379 -12.63 -20.19 22.55
N ALA A 380 -13.05 -21.37 23.00
CA ALA A 380 -12.58 -22.64 22.45
C ALA A 380 -12.97 -22.79 20.97
N ARG A 381 -14.21 -22.40 20.63
CA ARG A 381 -14.70 -22.37 19.24
C ARG A 381 -13.84 -21.47 18.36
N PHE A 382 -13.49 -20.26 18.80
CA PHE A 382 -12.65 -19.35 18.02
C PHE A 382 -11.26 -19.93 17.73
N VAL A 383 -10.61 -20.54 18.72
CA VAL A 383 -9.31 -21.20 18.51
C VAL A 383 -9.44 -22.39 17.56
N ALA A 384 -10.52 -23.17 17.66
CA ALA A 384 -10.78 -24.31 16.77
C ALA A 384 -11.02 -23.88 15.32
N VAL A 385 -11.82 -22.83 15.10
CA VAL A 385 -12.08 -22.26 13.76
C VAL A 385 -10.80 -21.68 13.16
N ALA A 386 -10.04 -20.91 13.93
CA ALA A 386 -8.76 -20.36 13.49
C ALA A 386 -7.78 -21.48 13.07
N TRP A 387 -7.72 -22.57 13.84
CA TRP A 387 -6.94 -23.76 13.48
C TRP A 387 -7.43 -24.39 12.18
N SER A 388 -8.74 -24.58 12.00
CA SER A 388 -9.30 -25.17 10.77
C SER A 388 -8.89 -24.40 9.50
N ILE A 389 -8.97 -23.07 9.53
CA ILE A 389 -8.55 -22.22 8.40
C ILE A 389 -7.03 -22.30 8.21
N ALA A 390 -6.24 -22.21 9.28
CA ALA A 390 -4.79 -22.29 9.23
C ALA A 390 -4.30 -23.65 8.70
N GLU A 391 -4.86 -24.76 9.19
CA GLU A 391 -4.48 -26.12 8.81
C GLU A 391 -4.70 -26.36 7.32
N ARG A 392 -5.84 -25.89 6.79
CA ARG A 392 -6.14 -25.98 5.34
C ARG A 392 -5.07 -25.27 4.52
N ARG A 393 -4.66 -24.07 4.92
CA ARG A 393 -3.59 -23.31 4.27
C ARG A 393 -2.24 -24.02 4.36
N VAL A 394 -1.89 -24.54 5.54
CA VAL A 394 -0.62 -25.28 5.75
C VAL A 394 -0.57 -26.49 4.82
N LYS A 395 -1.64 -27.29 4.76
CA LYS A 395 -1.73 -28.46 3.86
C LYS A 395 -1.55 -28.05 2.40
N GLU A 396 -2.27 -27.03 1.94
CA GLU A 396 -2.19 -26.56 0.56
C GLU A 396 -0.79 -26.02 0.20
N ILE A 397 -0.16 -25.24 1.07
CA ILE A 397 1.22 -24.74 0.88
C ILE A 397 2.21 -25.89 0.72
N LEU A 398 2.10 -26.92 1.57
CA LEU A 398 3.02 -28.06 1.57
C LEU A 398 2.76 -28.99 0.36
N HIS A 399 1.50 -29.26 0.03
CA HIS A 399 1.14 -30.09 -1.13
C HIS A 399 1.57 -29.45 -2.44
N LYS A 400 1.34 -28.13 -2.61
CA LYS A 400 1.75 -27.37 -3.80
C LYS A 400 3.22 -26.93 -3.78
N LYS A 401 3.98 -27.33 -2.75
CA LYS A 401 5.42 -27.09 -2.60
C LYS A 401 5.80 -25.60 -2.68
N HIS A 402 4.97 -24.71 -2.14
CA HIS A 402 5.26 -23.28 -2.07
C HIS A 402 6.33 -22.98 -1.01
N ARG A 403 7.61 -23.31 -1.31
CA ARG A 403 8.74 -23.26 -0.37
C ARG A 403 8.93 -21.88 0.27
N ARG A 404 8.70 -20.81 -0.49
CA ARG A 404 8.76 -19.41 -0.02
C ARG A 404 7.68 -19.05 1.01
N ALA A 405 6.67 -19.91 1.20
CA ALA A 405 5.58 -19.70 2.15
C ALA A 405 5.65 -20.60 3.39
N HIS A 406 6.69 -21.45 3.52
CA HIS A 406 6.84 -22.35 4.67
C HIS A 406 6.96 -21.61 6.00
N GLU A 407 7.68 -20.47 6.03
CA GLU A 407 7.81 -19.64 7.22
C GLU A 407 6.45 -19.10 7.68
N ARG A 408 5.67 -18.50 6.76
CA ARG A 408 4.30 -18.02 7.04
C ARG A 408 3.37 -19.14 7.49
N ALA A 409 3.49 -20.33 6.91
CA ALA A 409 2.72 -21.50 7.33
C ALA A 409 3.10 -21.95 8.74
N ALA A 410 4.39 -21.96 9.08
CA ALA A 410 4.85 -22.34 10.41
C ALA A 410 4.43 -21.30 11.46
N MET A 411 4.41 -20.00 11.10
CA MET A 411 3.94 -18.90 11.96
C MET A 411 2.50 -19.13 12.42
N LEU A 412 1.62 -19.54 11.49
CA LEU A 412 0.22 -19.86 11.82
C LEU A 412 0.11 -21.00 12.83
N VAL A 413 0.89 -22.08 12.66
CA VAL A 413 0.89 -23.21 13.60
C VAL A 413 1.39 -22.77 14.98
N GLY A 414 2.50 -22.02 15.02
CA GLY A 414 3.06 -21.50 16.26
C GLY A 414 2.07 -20.61 17.02
N ALA A 415 1.43 -19.68 16.32
CA ALA A 415 0.45 -18.78 16.93
C ALA A 415 -0.78 -19.50 17.49
N VAL A 416 -1.29 -20.54 16.79
CA VAL A 416 -2.40 -21.36 17.30
C VAL A 416 -1.97 -22.13 18.55
N ALA A 417 -0.76 -22.69 18.57
CA ALA A 417 -0.23 -23.40 19.73
C ALA A 417 -0.07 -22.47 20.95
N GLU A 418 0.45 -21.27 20.75
CA GLU A 418 0.56 -20.23 21.78
C GLU A 418 -0.81 -19.80 22.29
N ALA A 419 -1.78 -19.57 21.40
CA ALA A 419 -3.14 -19.19 21.79
C ALA A 419 -3.82 -20.26 22.66
N ARG A 420 -3.62 -21.55 22.35
CA ARG A 420 -4.12 -22.67 23.18
C ARG A 420 -3.52 -22.67 24.59
N ILE A 421 -2.21 -22.46 24.68
CA ILE A 421 -1.49 -22.32 25.96
C ILE A 421 -2.05 -21.15 26.76
N MET A 422 -2.18 -19.98 26.12
CA MET A 422 -2.71 -18.77 26.75
C MET A 422 -4.20 -18.90 27.15
N ALA A 423 -4.97 -19.73 26.45
CA ALA A 423 -6.35 -20.02 26.79
C ALA A 423 -6.50 -20.95 28.01
N GLY A 424 -5.40 -21.42 28.61
CA GLY A 424 -5.39 -22.24 29.82
C GLY A 424 -5.19 -23.73 29.58
N ASP A 425 -4.96 -24.15 28.33
CA ASP A 425 -4.72 -25.55 27.96
C ASP A 425 -3.27 -25.74 27.50
N LEU A 426 -2.37 -25.78 28.49
CA LEU A 426 -0.93 -25.95 28.28
C LEU A 426 -0.61 -27.23 27.47
N GLY A 427 -1.32 -28.32 27.75
CA GLY A 427 -1.08 -29.62 27.12
C GLY A 427 -1.43 -29.64 25.63
N SER A 428 -2.50 -28.95 25.22
CA SER A 428 -2.95 -29.01 23.83
C SER A 428 -2.10 -28.21 22.85
N GLY A 429 -1.44 -27.12 23.28
CA GLY A 429 -0.49 -26.39 22.45
C GLY A 429 0.77 -27.21 22.12
N HIS A 430 1.33 -27.87 23.13
CA HIS A 430 2.47 -28.79 22.96
C HIS A 430 2.11 -29.97 22.05
N THR A 431 0.96 -30.60 22.33
CA THR A 431 0.45 -31.73 21.55
C THR A 431 0.20 -31.35 20.09
N LEU A 432 -0.31 -30.15 19.82
CA LEU A 432 -0.51 -29.64 18.46
C LEU A 432 0.81 -29.59 17.67
N LEU A 433 1.86 -29.00 18.26
CA LEU A 433 3.17 -28.91 17.60
C LEU A 433 3.76 -30.29 17.30
N GLU A 434 3.69 -31.22 18.25
CA GLU A 434 4.19 -32.58 18.02
C GLU A 434 3.40 -33.33 16.94
N ASN A 435 2.08 -33.15 16.91
CA ASN A 435 1.23 -33.77 15.89
C ASN A 435 1.54 -33.22 14.51
N VAL A 436 1.68 -31.89 14.36
CA VAL A 436 2.07 -31.25 13.10
C VAL A 436 3.47 -31.71 12.66
N ARG A 437 4.45 -31.80 13.59
CA ARG A 437 5.79 -32.33 13.28
C ARG A 437 5.74 -33.77 12.77
N ARG A 438 4.95 -34.63 13.40
CA ARG A 438 4.78 -36.04 12.99
C ARG A 438 4.11 -36.13 11.62
N GLN A 439 3.00 -35.43 11.44
CA GLN A 439 2.20 -35.41 10.22
C GLN A 439 3.01 -34.93 9.00
N PHE A 440 3.80 -33.86 9.17
CA PHE A 440 4.57 -33.25 8.08
C PHE A 440 6.07 -33.54 8.16
N SER A 441 6.46 -34.66 8.78
CA SER A 441 7.86 -35.07 8.97
C SER A 441 8.67 -35.20 7.68
N ARG A 442 8.00 -35.43 6.54
CA ARG A 442 8.59 -35.49 5.20
C ARG A 442 9.00 -34.11 4.65
N TYR A 443 8.47 -33.02 5.21
CA TYR A 443 8.72 -31.64 4.77
C TYR A 443 9.77 -30.95 5.65
N SER A 444 11.03 -31.40 5.55
CA SER A 444 12.13 -30.96 6.44
C SER A 444 12.34 -29.45 6.51
N ALA A 445 12.13 -28.74 5.39
CA ALA A 445 12.21 -27.27 5.34
C ALA A 445 11.12 -26.60 6.21
N PHE A 446 9.88 -27.08 6.13
CA PHE A 446 8.78 -26.58 6.97
C PHE A 446 9.00 -26.91 8.44
N THR A 447 9.43 -28.13 8.76
CA THR A 447 9.76 -28.52 10.15
C THR A 447 10.85 -27.63 10.73
N ARG A 448 11.84 -27.22 9.92
CA ARG A 448 12.90 -26.30 10.35
C ARG A 448 12.34 -24.92 10.71
N GLU A 449 11.43 -24.38 9.90
CA GLU A 449 10.77 -23.09 10.22
C GLU A 449 9.91 -23.21 11.49
N LEU A 450 9.19 -24.32 11.66
CA LEU A 450 8.41 -24.58 12.88
C LEU A 450 9.30 -24.66 14.13
N ASP A 451 10.47 -25.29 14.01
CA ASP A 451 11.45 -25.38 15.10
C ASP A 451 12.08 -24.03 15.43
N LYS A 452 12.29 -23.15 14.45
CA LYS A 452 12.76 -21.76 14.71
C LYS A 452 11.73 -21.00 15.54
N ILE A 453 10.45 -21.08 15.17
CA ILE A 453 9.37 -20.42 15.90
C ILE A 453 9.29 -20.94 17.34
N ALA A 454 9.34 -22.26 17.52
CA ALA A 454 9.30 -22.88 18.84
C ALA A 454 10.49 -22.47 19.74
N ARG A 455 11.69 -22.26 19.16
CA ARG A 455 12.87 -21.78 19.93
C ARG A 455 12.78 -20.31 20.31
N ARG A 456 12.16 -19.48 19.44
CA ARG A 456 12.04 -18.04 19.66
C ARG A 456 10.94 -17.70 20.67
N SER A 457 9.87 -18.50 20.68
CA SER A 457 8.72 -18.24 21.54
C SER A 457 9.03 -18.53 23.01
N PRO A 458 8.67 -17.64 23.94
CA PRO A 458 8.79 -17.89 25.37
C PRO A 458 7.75 -18.88 25.91
N LEU A 459 6.71 -19.21 25.11
CA LEU A 459 5.59 -20.07 25.53
C LEU A 459 5.71 -21.50 24.99
N LEU A 460 6.44 -21.68 23.89
CA LEU A 460 6.51 -22.97 23.21
C LEU A 460 7.70 -23.81 23.70
N PRO A 461 7.56 -25.14 23.72
CA PRO A 461 8.66 -26.01 24.08
C PRO A 461 9.77 -25.95 23.03
N SER A 462 11.02 -25.86 23.48
CA SER A 462 12.15 -26.05 22.59
C SER A 462 12.09 -27.44 21.94
N PRO A 463 12.33 -27.56 20.62
CA PRO A 463 12.34 -28.84 19.94
C PRO A 463 13.39 -29.75 20.57
N SER A 464 13.00 -30.98 20.90
CA SER A 464 13.91 -32.00 21.39
C SER A 464 15.04 -32.22 20.39
N ALA A 465 16.28 -32.16 20.86
CA ALA A 465 17.45 -32.40 20.03
C ALA A 465 17.29 -33.79 19.40
N LYS A 466 17.24 -33.86 18.07
CA LYS A 466 17.29 -35.15 17.37
C LYS A 466 18.59 -35.82 17.81
N HIS A 467 18.49 -36.88 18.61
CA HIS A 467 19.60 -37.80 18.79
C HIS A 467 20.03 -38.22 17.38
N ARG A 468 21.21 -37.74 16.94
CA ARG A 468 21.88 -38.32 15.78
C ARG A 468 22.04 -39.79 16.13
N ARG A 469 21.27 -40.67 15.48
CA ARG A 469 21.60 -42.08 15.44
C ARG A 469 22.93 -42.13 14.66
N TRP A 470 23.99 -42.42 15.40
CA TRP A 470 25.34 -42.61 14.89
C TRP A 470 25.38 -43.84 13.99
#